data_AF-A0A2E0HRX4-F1
#
_entry.id   AF-A0A2E0HRX4-F1
#
_cell.length_a   1.000
_cell.length_b   1.000
_cell.length_c   1.000
_cell.angle_alpha   90.00
_cell.angle_beta   90.00
_cell.angle_gamma   90.00
#
_symmetry.space_group_name_H-M   'P 1'
#
loop_
_entity.id
_entity.type
_entity.pdbx_description
1 polymer ?
#
loop_
_entity_poly.entity_id
_entity_poly.type
_entity_poly.pdbx_seq_one_letter_code
_entity_poly.pdbx_strand_id
1 'polypeptide(L)'
;MSKKEVMDKLSHLFSQTETFLTSEAKKANRKNWSSNQKQNMIIRQETCLTCSEVLTQENISREHILPLVLGGRETEDNVVAMCLECNHARNKVMGKLVGHTKIEDLRSEWPGNREKICEYISWSWVSVSNTDYDLSLFPEFNNLFLEKRGILSPPEKPSQKIKKPSQKITLKERLDSWKSSIFKSKSNNYQESDKVKCKCLNPDCKKILLIPSNSKNRFICTVSQGGCGRTYNSYELLGHRENFDANDDVKKSDIVVEKTTKFDLKEWLTSNRENYESIEETYVGLKMAISSYEKNGAKRPVRTMLDEEYGLKRNLSLEKMYKELENYISEVDPIKSKNSPIVNKLEKKDEIEVTKNLNSSSGIRLPKNPEQFIQVMEIYLDNVDDLDKFSEIVSVIKEREIIAKSRVSTTLNVIQRAIIGHDTKDHISLQNAFTLVKDFEQKPSYENIVLGCEQSLLTCNYSDVEEFTVGVRNYFRQCRLFVPSSISSRLKEVIISNIPTDCSQIRISAALGSVSDHPGDFFQHAKSWRDVKGLLGFSKNKPFHEIILQLWPKTFTIELVKDAHFISLKNNA
;
A
#
# COMPACT_ATOMS: atom_id res chain seq x y z
N MET A 1 28.92 13.73 -7.02
CA MET A 1 28.36 14.01 -5.69
C MET A 1 29.26 13.37 -4.65
N SER A 2 29.64 14.09 -3.60
CA SER A 2 30.43 13.57 -2.48
C SER A 2 29.57 12.73 -1.53
N LYS A 3 30.20 11.89 -0.70
CA LYS A 3 29.52 11.13 0.36
C LYS A 3 28.70 12.03 1.27
N LYS A 4 29.26 13.20 1.63
CA LYS A 4 28.60 14.20 2.47
C LYS A 4 27.33 14.73 1.81
N GLU A 5 27.38 15.11 0.53
CA GLU A 5 26.20 15.60 -0.21
C GLU A 5 25.07 14.55 -0.28
N VAL A 6 25.42 13.27 -0.47
CA VAL A 6 24.43 12.18 -0.44
C VAL A 6 23.80 12.06 0.95
N MET A 7 24.61 12.05 2.00
CA MET A 7 24.12 11.94 3.38
C MET A 7 23.26 13.16 3.76
N ASP A 8 23.65 14.36 3.36
CA ASP A 8 22.88 15.59 3.61
C ASP A 8 21.50 15.54 2.93
N LYS A 9 21.45 15.06 1.67
CA LYS A 9 20.19 14.85 0.93
C LYS A 9 19.25 13.85 1.63
N LEU A 10 19.80 12.86 2.32
CA LEU A 10 19.06 11.81 3.04
C LEU A 10 18.86 12.10 4.53
N SER A 11 19.23 13.30 5.01
CA SER A 11 19.13 13.71 6.42
C SER A 11 17.72 13.50 7.02
N HIS A 12 16.67 13.72 6.22
CA HIS A 12 15.29 13.47 6.64
C HIS A 12 15.01 12.00 7.01
N LEU A 13 15.61 11.03 6.31
CA LEU A 13 15.49 9.60 6.63
C LEU A 13 16.23 9.25 7.93
N PHE A 14 17.33 9.95 8.23
CA PHE A 14 18.07 9.77 9.47
C PHE A 14 17.24 10.24 10.67
N SER A 15 16.59 11.41 10.56
CA SER A 15 15.67 11.92 11.58
C SER A 15 14.48 10.99 11.80
N GLN A 16 13.94 10.41 10.73
CA GLN A 16 12.90 9.38 10.81
C GLN A 16 13.38 8.13 11.56
N THR A 17 14.59 7.64 11.22
CA THR A 17 15.19 6.47 11.86
C THR A 17 15.45 6.71 13.34
N GLU A 18 15.98 7.88 13.68
CA GLU A 18 16.24 8.30 15.06
C GLU A 18 14.94 8.35 15.89
N THR A 19 13.89 8.95 15.33
CA THR A 19 12.56 8.97 15.97
C THR A 19 12.03 7.55 16.18
N PHE A 20 12.22 6.66 15.20
CA PHE A 20 11.75 5.28 15.29
C PHE A 20 12.52 4.45 16.32
N LEU A 21 13.85 4.56 16.36
CA LEU A 21 14.70 3.82 17.30
C LEU A 21 14.60 4.35 18.73
N THR A 22 14.25 5.63 18.93
CA THR A 22 14.04 6.20 20.28
C THR A 22 12.61 6.04 20.82
N SER A 23 11.66 5.62 19.98
CA SER A 23 10.26 5.39 20.37
C SER A 23 9.97 3.92 20.70
N GLU A 24 8.78 3.65 21.22
CA GLU A 24 8.24 2.29 21.39
C GLU A 24 7.49 1.78 20.14
N ALA A 25 7.61 2.48 19.00
CA ALA A 25 6.90 2.13 17.77
C ALA A 25 7.29 0.71 17.31
N LYS A 26 6.31 -0.08 16.86
CA LYS A 26 6.59 -1.40 16.28
C LYS A 26 6.96 -1.25 14.81
N LYS A 27 7.85 -2.11 14.31
CA LYS A 27 8.12 -2.18 12.86
C LYS A 27 6.83 -2.48 12.10
N ALA A 28 6.69 -1.89 10.91
CA ALA A 28 5.54 -2.19 10.05
C ALA A 28 5.51 -3.68 9.66
N ASN A 29 4.31 -4.20 9.44
CA ASN A 29 4.14 -5.57 8.96
C ASN A 29 4.50 -5.64 7.46
N ARG A 30 5.48 -6.49 7.13
CA ARG A 30 5.85 -6.77 5.73
C ARG A 30 4.69 -7.46 5.03
N LYS A 31 4.30 -6.95 3.85
CA LYS A 31 3.33 -7.61 2.98
C LYS A 31 4.05 -8.48 1.95
N ASN A 32 3.54 -9.69 1.73
CA ASN A 32 3.97 -10.53 0.62
C ASN A 32 3.29 -10.07 -0.66
N TRP A 33 4.01 -10.12 -1.79
CA TRP A 33 3.40 -9.88 -3.09
C TRP A 33 2.64 -11.12 -3.57
N SER A 34 1.42 -10.92 -4.08
CA SER A 34 0.72 -11.91 -4.90
C SER A 34 1.40 -12.07 -6.26
N SER A 35 1.08 -13.13 -7.01
CA SER A 35 1.61 -13.33 -8.36
C SER A 35 1.30 -12.16 -9.30
N ASN A 36 0.08 -11.61 -9.22
CA ASN A 36 -0.30 -10.43 -10.01
C ASN A 36 0.51 -9.19 -9.61
N GLN A 37 0.76 -8.99 -8.30
CA GLN A 37 1.61 -7.88 -7.84
C GLN A 37 3.05 -8.03 -8.32
N LYS A 38 3.60 -9.25 -8.30
CA LYS A 38 4.93 -9.53 -8.89
C LYS A 38 4.94 -9.20 -10.37
N GLN A 39 3.94 -9.63 -11.13
CA GLN A 39 3.84 -9.36 -12.57
C GLN A 39 3.78 -7.85 -12.85
N ASN A 40 2.95 -7.10 -12.12
CA ASN A 40 2.86 -5.66 -12.27
C ASN A 40 4.20 -4.96 -11.96
N MET A 41 4.93 -5.43 -10.95
CA MET A 41 6.25 -4.90 -10.63
C MET A 41 7.31 -5.22 -11.70
N ILE A 42 7.27 -6.42 -12.29
CA ILE A 42 8.15 -6.79 -13.41
C ILE A 42 7.88 -5.89 -14.64
N ILE A 43 6.61 -5.59 -14.92
CA ILE A 43 6.23 -4.68 -16.02
C ILE A 43 6.78 -3.27 -15.79
N ARG A 44 6.72 -2.78 -14.54
CA ARG A 44 7.27 -1.46 -14.17
C ARG A 44 8.80 -1.43 -14.17
N GLN A 45 9.43 -2.55 -13.83
CA GLN A 45 10.86 -2.66 -13.66
C GLN A 45 11.33 -4.05 -14.08
N GLU A 46 11.70 -4.19 -15.35
CA GLU A 46 12.05 -5.49 -15.94
C GLU A 46 13.36 -6.07 -15.40
N THR A 47 14.26 -5.21 -14.90
CA THR A 47 15.59 -5.62 -14.41
C THR A 47 15.84 -5.20 -12.97
N CYS A 48 16.68 -5.94 -12.26
CA CYS A 48 17.08 -5.61 -10.89
C CYS A 48 17.97 -4.35 -10.88
N LEU A 49 17.56 -3.29 -10.18
CA LEU A 49 18.29 -2.00 -10.15
C LEU A 49 19.75 -2.11 -9.66
N THR A 50 20.09 -3.17 -8.91
CA THR A 50 21.45 -3.35 -8.37
C THR A 50 22.38 -4.18 -9.26
N CYS A 51 21.86 -5.12 -10.05
CA CYS A 51 22.71 -6.06 -10.82
C CYS A 51 22.27 -6.26 -12.27
N SER A 52 21.22 -5.55 -12.71
CA SER A 52 20.65 -5.59 -14.06
C SER A 52 20.16 -6.97 -14.54
N GLU A 53 20.04 -7.95 -13.65
CA GLU A 53 19.46 -9.25 -13.95
C GLU A 53 17.96 -9.10 -14.27
N VAL A 54 17.48 -9.80 -15.30
CA VAL A 54 16.06 -9.80 -15.68
C VAL A 54 15.22 -10.41 -14.55
N LEU A 55 14.16 -9.69 -14.16
CA LEU A 55 13.25 -10.10 -13.12
C LEU A 55 12.16 -11.03 -13.68
N THR A 56 11.93 -12.12 -12.98
CA THR A 56 10.95 -13.18 -13.26
C THR A 56 10.07 -13.36 -12.03
N GLN A 57 8.93 -14.05 -12.15
CA GLN A 57 8.05 -14.28 -11.00
C GLN A 57 8.75 -15.09 -9.89
N GLU A 58 9.72 -15.91 -10.28
CA GLU A 58 10.51 -16.79 -9.42
C GLU A 58 11.63 -16.04 -8.69
N ASN A 59 12.35 -15.14 -9.37
CA ASN A 59 13.51 -14.45 -8.80
C ASN A 59 13.19 -13.06 -8.22
N ILE A 60 12.03 -12.47 -8.49
CA ILE A 60 11.67 -11.15 -7.97
C ILE A 60 11.36 -11.18 -6.47
N SER A 61 11.89 -10.21 -5.76
CA SER A 61 11.65 -9.96 -4.34
C SER A 61 11.28 -8.51 -4.08
N ARG A 62 10.58 -8.30 -2.98
CA ARG A 62 10.20 -6.99 -2.46
C ARG A 62 11.29 -6.48 -1.53
N GLU A 63 11.95 -5.40 -1.90
CA GLU A 63 12.98 -4.76 -1.07
C GLU A 63 12.54 -3.37 -0.62
N HIS A 64 12.85 -3.02 0.63
CA HIS A 64 12.57 -1.69 1.17
C HIS A 64 13.79 -0.80 1.06
N ILE A 65 13.63 0.42 0.51
CA ILE A 65 14.73 1.39 0.38
C ILE A 65 15.27 1.77 1.76
N LEU A 66 14.38 2.22 2.65
CA LEU A 66 14.60 2.32 4.09
C LEU A 66 14.04 1.05 4.76
N PRO A 67 14.86 0.20 5.40
CA PRO A 67 14.37 -1.02 6.04
C PRO A 67 13.29 -0.76 7.09
N LEU A 68 12.31 -1.65 7.17
CA LEU A 68 11.24 -1.57 8.17
C LEU A 68 11.76 -1.60 9.62
N VAL A 69 12.89 -2.28 9.87
CA VAL A 69 13.54 -2.34 11.19
C VAL A 69 14.27 -1.05 11.57
N LEU A 70 14.42 -0.12 10.61
CA LEU A 70 14.97 1.23 10.80
C LEU A 70 13.88 2.31 10.62
N GLY A 71 12.60 1.95 10.71
CA GLY A 71 11.49 2.90 10.64
C GLY A 71 10.96 3.18 9.24
N GLY A 72 11.39 2.39 8.24
CA GLY A 72 10.77 2.36 6.93
C GLY A 72 9.29 2.00 7.00
N ARG A 73 8.50 2.52 6.05
CA ARG A 73 7.05 2.27 5.95
C ARG A 73 6.74 1.29 4.81
N GLU A 74 5.59 0.64 4.90
CA GLU A 74 5.09 -0.27 3.86
C GLU A 74 4.32 0.53 2.79
N THR A 75 5.03 1.41 2.09
CA THR A 75 4.51 2.33 1.07
C THR A 75 5.19 2.07 -0.27
N GLU A 76 4.55 2.46 -1.39
CA GLU A 76 5.10 2.18 -2.73
C GLU A 76 6.42 2.91 -2.99
N ASP A 77 6.57 4.15 -2.50
CA ASP A 77 7.79 4.96 -2.60
C ASP A 77 8.99 4.37 -1.83
N ASN A 78 8.72 3.56 -0.80
CA ASN A 78 9.76 2.88 -0.02
C ASN A 78 10.00 1.44 -0.48
N VAL A 79 9.36 0.97 -1.55
CA VAL A 79 9.43 -0.42 -2.00
C VAL A 79 9.91 -0.49 -3.44
N VAL A 80 10.94 -1.30 -3.69
CA VAL A 80 11.50 -1.54 -5.01
C VAL A 80 11.53 -3.03 -5.34
N ALA A 81 11.51 -3.34 -6.64
CA ALA A 81 11.73 -4.70 -7.12
C ALA A 81 13.23 -5.02 -7.15
N MET A 82 13.63 -6.17 -6.61
CA MET A 82 15.03 -6.61 -6.56
C MET A 82 15.09 -8.12 -6.72
N CYS A 83 16.13 -8.67 -7.37
CA CYS A 83 16.27 -10.12 -7.42
C CYS A 83 16.57 -10.70 -6.02
N LEU A 84 16.15 -11.94 -5.78
CA LEU A 84 16.29 -12.63 -4.49
C LEU A 84 17.74 -12.67 -4.00
N GLU A 85 18.70 -12.85 -4.92
CA GLU A 85 20.11 -12.96 -4.57
C GLU A 85 20.70 -11.63 -4.09
N CYS A 86 20.35 -10.51 -4.73
CA CYS A 86 20.74 -9.16 -4.30
C CYS A 86 20.09 -8.79 -2.97
N ASN A 87 18.80 -9.08 -2.79
CA ASN A 87 18.10 -8.83 -1.52
C ASN A 87 18.74 -9.63 -0.38
N HIS A 88 19.05 -10.91 -0.61
CA HIS A 88 19.74 -11.74 0.38
C HIS A 88 21.14 -11.21 0.72
N ALA A 89 21.93 -10.78 -0.27
CA ALA A 89 23.23 -10.18 -0.04
C ALA A 89 23.13 -8.88 0.78
N ARG A 90 22.16 -8.02 0.46
CA ARG A 90 21.88 -6.77 1.19
C ARG A 90 21.50 -7.01 2.66
N ASN A 91 20.64 -7.99 2.93
CA ASN A 91 20.32 -8.39 4.31
C ASN A 91 21.57 -8.88 5.09
N LYS A 92 22.48 -9.61 4.43
CA LYS A 92 23.75 -10.03 5.05
C LYS A 92 24.68 -8.85 5.32
N VAL A 93 24.72 -7.85 4.43
CA VAL A 93 25.49 -6.61 4.64
C VAL A 93 24.97 -5.89 5.89
N MET A 94 23.64 -5.74 6.01
CA MET A 94 23.01 -5.15 7.19
C MET A 94 23.43 -5.87 8.47
N GLY A 95 23.24 -7.19 8.53
CA GLY A 95 23.56 -7.98 9.72
C GLY A 95 25.04 -7.91 10.13
N LYS A 96 25.97 -7.84 9.16
CA LYS A 96 27.41 -7.83 9.45
C LYS A 96 27.95 -6.43 9.80
N LEU A 97 27.49 -5.37 9.13
CA LEU A 97 28.03 -4.01 9.35
C LEU A 97 27.25 -3.22 10.39
N VAL A 98 25.92 -3.32 10.39
CA VAL A 98 25.07 -2.67 11.40
C VAL A 98 25.06 -3.48 12.71
N GLY A 99 25.31 -4.79 12.64
CA GLY A 99 25.47 -5.69 13.78
C GLY A 99 24.19 -6.46 14.14
N HIS A 100 23.02 -5.87 13.91
CA HIS A 100 21.73 -6.43 14.30
C HIS A 100 20.66 -6.29 13.21
N THR A 101 19.76 -7.28 13.14
CA THR A 101 18.56 -7.25 12.28
C THR A 101 17.27 -7.19 13.07
N LYS A 102 17.35 -7.23 14.41
CA LYS A 102 16.21 -7.12 15.32
C LYS A 102 16.14 -5.70 15.88
N ILE A 103 14.92 -5.19 16.04
CA ILE A 103 14.69 -3.83 16.49
C ILE A 103 15.14 -3.63 17.93
N GLU A 104 14.96 -4.63 18.79
CA GLU A 104 15.33 -4.58 20.20
C GLU A 104 16.84 -4.39 20.37
N ASP A 105 17.62 -5.16 19.61
CA ASP A 105 19.08 -5.09 19.65
C ASP A 105 19.58 -3.75 19.07
N LEU A 106 19.02 -3.30 17.95
CA LEU A 106 19.32 -1.99 17.34
C LEU A 106 19.06 -0.82 18.31
N ARG A 107 17.95 -0.88 19.06
CA ARG A 107 17.60 0.12 20.08
C ARG A 107 18.56 0.10 21.25
N SER A 108 19.00 -1.08 21.68
CA SER A 108 19.93 -1.23 22.82
C SER A 108 21.31 -0.61 22.56
N GLU A 109 21.72 -0.56 21.29
CA GLU A 109 22.99 0.04 20.87
C GLU A 109 22.84 1.50 20.42
N TRP A 110 21.63 2.02 20.27
CA TRP A 110 21.40 3.40 19.87
C TRP A 110 21.75 4.38 21.01
N PRO A 111 22.43 5.51 20.73
CA PRO A 111 22.90 6.05 19.45
C PRO A 111 24.33 5.63 19.07
N GLY A 112 24.95 4.68 19.78
CA GLY A 112 26.34 4.26 19.55
C GLY A 112 26.61 3.69 18.16
N ASN A 113 25.58 3.18 17.47
CA ASN A 113 25.64 2.68 16.09
C ASN A 113 25.08 3.67 15.04
N ARG A 114 24.80 4.93 15.41
CA ARG A 114 24.13 5.92 14.55
C ARG A 114 24.84 6.13 13.22
N GLU A 115 26.16 6.34 13.23
CA GLU A 115 26.93 6.59 12.00
C GLU A 115 26.81 5.44 11.00
N LYS A 116 27.00 4.19 11.46
CA LYS A 116 26.87 2.99 10.63
C LYS A 116 25.46 2.81 10.07
N ILE A 117 24.42 3.11 10.86
CA ILE A 117 23.04 3.06 10.40
C ILE A 117 22.80 4.11 9.30
N CYS A 118 23.25 5.35 9.49
CA CYS A 118 23.10 6.41 8.48
C CYS A 118 23.85 6.07 7.18
N GLU A 119 25.06 5.52 7.29
CA GLU A 119 25.81 5.04 6.12
C GLU A 119 25.11 3.88 5.41
N TYR A 120 24.58 2.91 6.16
CA TYR A 120 23.81 1.81 5.60
C TYR A 120 22.56 2.30 4.87
N ILE A 121 21.82 3.26 5.43
CA ILE A 121 20.64 3.88 4.79
C ILE A 121 21.05 4.58 3.50
N SER A 122 22.17 5.30 3.53
CA SER A 122 22.68 6.02 2.35
C SER A 122 23.10 5.08 1.23
N TRP A 123 23.87 4.05 1.56
CA TRP A 123 24.26 2.99 0.61
C TRP A 123 23.03 2.23 0.09
N SER A 124 22.07 1.92 0.95
CA SER A 124 20.81 1.27 0.60
C SER A 124 20.03 2.06 -0.43
N TRP A 125 19.96 3.38 -0.30
CA TRP A 125 19.32 4.27 -1.26
C TRP A 125 20.12 4.36 -2.58
N VAL A 126 21.44 4.57 -2.49
CA VAL A 126 22.33 4.67 -3.66
C VAL A 126 22.35 3.37 -4.50
N SER A 127 22.29 2.20 -3.87
CA SER A 127 22.34 0.89 -4.55
C SER A 127 21.10 0.53 -5.37
N VAL A 128 20.02 1.31 -5.23
CA VAL A 128 18.78 1.13 -5.99
C VAL A 128 18.35 2.39 -6.72
N SER A 129 19.01 3.52 -6.50
CA SER A 129 18.78 4.72 -7.30
C SER A 129 19.35 4.48 -8.70
N ASN A 130 18.52 4.59 -9.75
CA ASN A 130 18.93 4.44 -11.15
C ASN A 130 19.74 5.65 -11.68
N THR A 131 20.49 6.27 -10.80
CA THR A 131 21.29 7.48 -11.01
C THR A 131 22.75 7.09 -11.00
N ASP A 132 23.60 7.87 -11.68
CA ASP A 132 25.07 7.67 -11.77
C ASP A 132 25.81 7.90 -10.44
N TYR A 133 25.20 7.58 -9.29
CA TYR A 133 25.87 7.64 -8.01
C TYR A 133 26.93 6.56 -7.93
N ASP A 134 28.10 7.01 -7.50
CA ASP A 134 29.24 6.14 -7.35
C ASP A 134 29.11 5.32 -6.04
N LEU A 135 28.88 4.01 -6.17
CA LEU A 135 28.89 3.07 -5.04
C LEU A 135 30.25 3.06 -4.30
N SER A 136 31.32 3.57 -4.92
CA SER A 136 32.63 3.76 -4.27
C SER A 136 32.59 4.75 -3.10
N LEU A 137 31.53 5.57 -2.97
CA LEU A 137 31.30 6.42 -1.81
C LEU A 137 31.08 5.63 -0.51
N PHE A 138 30.69 4.35 -0.61
CA PHE A 138 30.45 3.44 0.51
C PHE A 138 31.22 2.12 0.32
N PRO A 139 32.56 2.15 0.28
CA PRO A 139 33.37 1.02 -0.18
C PRO A 139 33.24 -0.20 0.74
N GLU A 140 33.12 0.00 2.06
CA GLU A 140 32.93 -1.10 3.02
C GLU A 140 31.64 -1.89 2.75
N PHE A 141 30.52 -1.18 2.55
CA PHE A 141 29.23 -1.78 2.24
C PHE A 141 29.22 -2.46 0.88
N ASN A 142 29.77 -1.79 -0.14
CA ASN A 142 29.80 -2.30 -1.50
C ASN A 142 30.70 -3.54 -1.64
N ASN A 143 31.90 -3.51 -1.06
CA ASN A 143 32.81 -4.66 -1.09
C ASN A 143 32.19 -5.86 -0.36
N LEU A 144 31.54 -5.62 0.77
CA LEU A 144 30.84 -6.68 1.47
C LEU A 144 29.65 -7.22 0.68
N PHE A 145 28.90 -6.34 0.01
CA PHE A 145 27.80 -6.76 -0.87
C PHE A 145 28.31 -7.68 -1.98
N LEU A 146 29.38 -7.29 -2.69
CA LEU A 146 30.01 -8.10 -3.73
C LEU A 146 30.48 -9.46 -3.20
N GLU A 147 31.16 -9.47 -2.03
CA GLU A 147 31.56 -10.70 -1.31
C GLU A 147 30.34 -11.59 -1.05
N LYS A 148 29.23 -11.03 -0.54
CA LYS A 148 28.01 -11.78 -0.22
C LYS A 148 27.21 -12.22 -1.44
N ARG A 149 27.31 -11.49 -2.54
CA ARG A 149 26.69 -11.82 -3.82
C ARG A 149 27.46 -12.88 -4.59
N GLY A 150 28.74 -13.10 -4.26
CA GLY A 150 29.63 -14.00 -4.99
C GLY A 150 30.10 -13.41 -6.31
N ILE A 151 29.97 -12.09 -6.51
CA ILE A 151 30.59 -11.40 -7.63
C ILE A 151 32.04 -11.22 -7.22
N LEU A 152 32.94 -11.94 -7.89
CA LEU A 152 34.37 -11.82 -7.64
C LEU A 152 34.74 -10.34 -7.72
N SER A 153 35.21 -9.78 -6.60
CA SER A 153 35.81 -8.45 -6.62
C SER A 153 36.89 -8.45 -7.70
N PRO A 154 37.01 -7.38 -8.51
CA PRO A 154 38.16 -7.22 -9.39
C PRO A 154 39.42 -7.52 -8.58
N PRO A 155 40.36 -8.34 -9.10
CA PRO A 155 41.50 -8.80 -8.33
C PRO A 155 42.20 -7.57 -7.73
N GLU A 156 42.19 -7.48 -6.39
CA GLU A 156 42.89 -6.41 -5.69
C GLU A 156 44.34 -6.40 -6.17
N LYS A 157 44.88 -5.22 -6.50
CA LYS A 157 46.30 -5.06 -6.80
C LYS A 157 47.09 -5.75 -5.68
N PRO A 158 48.09 -6.58 -6.00
CA PRO A 158 48.67 -7.53 -5.06
C PRO A 158 49.28 -6.79 -3.86
N SER A 159 48.54 -6.76 -2.74
CA SER A 159 49.06 -6.41 -1.43
C SER A 159 49.79 -7.63 -0.87
N GLN A 160 50.96 -7.39 -0.26
CA GLN A 160 51.93 -8.41 0.11
C GLN A 160 51.32 -9.48 1.02
N LYS A 161 51.32 -10.73 0.53
CA LYS A 161 50.71 -11.89 1.20
C LYS A 161 51.44 -12.25 2.49
N ILE A 162 50.76 -12.11 3.63
CA ILE A 162 51.04 -12.93 4.81
C ILE A 162 50.41 -14.31 4.58
N LYS A 163 51.24 -15.33 4.37
CA LYS A 163 50.80 -16.72 4.17
C LYS A 163 50.17 -17.26 5.46
N LYS A 164 48.87 -17.53 5.46
CA LYS A 164 48.25 -18.45 6.44
C LYS A 164 48.15 -19.86 5.83
N PRO A 165 48.42 -20.91 6.63
CA PRO A 165 48.44 -22.29 6.15
C PRO A 165 47.01 -22.76 5.80
N SER A 166 46.86 -23.31 4.60
CA SER A 166 45.60 -23.90 4.14
C SER A 166 45.35 -25.24 4.83
N GLN A 167 44.40 -25.29 5.76
CA GLN A 167 43.85 -26.56 6.24
C GLN A 167 42.83 -27.07 5.22
N LYS A 168 43.11 -28.24 4.63
CA LYS A 168 42.17 -28.95 3.75
C LYS A 168 41.13 -29.61 4.64
N ILE A 169 39.93 -29.05 4.70
CA ILE A 169 38.77 -29.68 5.34
C ILE A 169 38.27 -30.80 4.43
N THR A 170 38.23 -32.01 4.95
CA THR A 170 37.82 -33.21 4.22
C THR A 170 36.29 -33.35 4.19
N LEU A 171 35.78 -34.09 3.19
CA LEU A 171 34.34 -34.29 2.98
C LEU A 171 33.64 -34.96 4.18
N LYS A 172 34.42 -35.70 4.99
CA LYS A 172 33.97 -36.34 6.23
C LYS A 172 33.68 -35.31 7.33
N GLU A 173 34.53 -34.30 7.48
CA GLU A 173 34.35 -33.21 8.45
C GLU A 173 33.13 -32.32 8.11
N ARG A 174 32.79 -32.19 6.82
CA ARG A 174 31.55 -31.53 6.37
C ARG A 174 30.29 -32.33 6.73
N LEU A 175 30.35 -33.67 6.67
CA LEU A 175 29.22 -34.54 7.01
C LEU A 175 28.98 -34.66 8.52
N ASP A 176 30.05 -34.68 9.32
CA ASP A 176 29.96 -34.72 10.77
C ASP A 176 29.47 -33.39 11.36
N SER A 177 29.84 -32.25 10.74
CA SER A 177 29.28 -30.94 11.07
C SER A 177 27.76 -30.88 10.83
N TRP A 178 27.28 -31.46 9.73
CA TRP A 178 25.86 -31.44 9.38
C TRP A 178 24.99 -32.31 10.31
N LYS A 179 25.48 -33.49 10.72
CA LYS A 179 24.78 -34.35 11.69
C LYS A 179 24.70 -33.73 13.09
N SER A 180 25.68 -32.91 13.48
CA SER A 180 25.66 -32.20 14.76
C SER A 180 24.64 -31.04 14.82
N SER A 181 24.22 -30.50 13.67
CA SER A 181 23.25 -29.40 13.59
C SER A 181 21.78 -29.83 13.60
N ILE A 182 21.47 -31.11 13.35
CA ILE A 182 20.08 -31.60 13.23
C ILE A 182 19.49 -32.08 14.57
N PHE A 183 20.30 -32.23 15.64
CA PHE A 183 19.82 -32.73 16.95
C PHE A 183 20.07 -31.81 18.16
N LYS A 184 20.23 -30.49 17.97
CA LYS A 184 20.27 -29.52 19.08
C LYS A 184 19.35 -28.32 18.86
N SER A 185 18.05 -28.55 18.91
CA SER A 185 17.09 -27.50 19.32
C SER A 185 16.80 -27.67 20.81
N LYS A 186 17.80 -27.42 21.67
CA LYS A 186 17.51 -27.01 23.05
C LYS A 186 17.25 -25.51 23.00
N SER A 187 16.06 -25.11 23.40
CA SER A 187 15.71 -23.73 23.69
C SER A 187 16.78 -23.10 24.59
N ASN A 188 17.53 -22.12 24.07
CA ASN A 188 18.25 -21.19 24.94
C ASN A 188 17.18 -20.35 25.63
N ASN A 189 16.78 -20.79 26.83
CA ASN A 189 16.25 -19.88 27.84
C ASN A 189 17.32 -18.80 28.02
N TYR A 190 17.05 -17.62 27.45
CA TYR A 190 17.81 -16.42 27.74
C TYR A 190 17.56 -16.14 29.22
N GLN A 191 18.46 -16.60 30.09
CA GLN A 191 18.42 -16.25 31.50
C GLN A 191 18.46 -14.72 31.56
N GLU A 192 17.39 -14.16 32.12
CA GLU A 192 17.26 -12.75 32.41
C GLU A 192 18.45 -12.34 33.28
N SER A 193 19.47 -11.76 32.68
CA SER A 193 20.71 -11.40 33.39
C SER A 193 20.38 -10.45 34.52
N ASP A 194 20.88 -10.73 35.73
CA ASP A 194 20.67 -9.91 36.93
C ASP A 194 20.94 -8.43 36.62
N LYS A 195 19.89 -7.60 36.70
CA LYS A 195 19.97 -6.15 36.53
C LYS A 195 20.20 -5.52 37.90
N VAL A 196 21.20 -4.66 38.00
CA VAL A 196 21.54 -3.89 39.19
C VAL A 196 20.94 -2.49 39.08
N LYS A 197 20.40 -1.96 40.18
CA LYS A 197 19.93 -0.57 40.29
C LYS A 197 21.11 0.35 40.60
N CYS A 198 21.35 1.34 39.75
CA CYS A 198 22.41 2.34 39.90
C CYS A 198 21.81 3.75 39.86
N LYS A 199 22.30 4.68 40.69
CA LYS A 199 21.93 6.10 40.56
C LYS A 199 22.62 6.75 39.35
N CYS A 200 21.95 7.69 38.71
CA CYS A 200 22.56 8.57 37.73
C CYS A 200 23.73 9.35 38.36
N LEU A 201 24.89 9.44 37.67
CA LEU A 201 26.06 10.18 38.20
C LEU A 201 25.94 11.69 38.03
N ASN A 202 24.84 12.19 37.45
CA ASN A 202 24.55 13.63 37.46
C ASN A 202 23.89 13.98 38.81
N PRO A 203 24.49 14.84 39.65
CA PRO A 203 23.97 15.17 40.99
C PRO A 203 22.54 15.73 40.97
N ASP A 204 22.14 16.39 39.88
CA ASP A 204 20.79 16.96 39.73
C ASP A 204 19.76 15.94 39.25
N CYS A 205 20.18 14.72 38.91
CA CYS A 205 19.32 13.70 38.31
C CYS A 205 18.97 12.60 39.31
N LYS A 206 17.70 12.53 39.71
CA LYS A 206 17.18 11.53 40.67
C LYS A 206 16.85 10.17 40.05
N LYS A 207 17.17 9.94 38.77
CA LYS A 207 16.78 8.71 38.05
C LYS A 207 17.65 7.52 38.48
N ILE A 208 16.99 6.39 38.72
CA ILE A 208 17.62 5.07 38.92
C ILE A 208 17.70 4.36 37.56
N LEU A 209 18.88 3.86 37.22
CA LEU A 209 19.16 3.10 36.01
C LEU A 209 19.24 1.60 36.34
N LEU A 210 18.69 0.75 35.47
CA LEU A 210 18.80 -0.70 35.57
C LEU A 210 19.89 -1.18 34.61
N ILE A 211 21.02 -1.63 35.14
CA ILE A 211 22.22 -1.99 34.38
C ILE A 211 22.49 -3.49 34.54
N PRO A 212 22.63 -4.28 33.46
CA PRO A 212 23.04 -5.68 33.58
C PRO A 212 24.40 -5.78 34.27
N SER A 213 24.50 -6.66 35.27
CA SER A 213 25.70 -6.84 36.12
C SER A 213 27.00 -7.08 35.34
N ASN A 214 26.91 -7.64 34.12
CA ASN A 214 28.04 -7.98 33.27
C ASN A 214 28.17 -7.11 32.00
N SER A 215 27.46 -5.98 31.91
CA SER A 215 27.53 -5.13 30.72
C SER A 215 28.88 -4.40 30.62
N LYS A 216 29.42 -4.32 29.39
CA LYS A 216 30.56 -3.45 29.04
C LYS A 216 30.14 -2.23 28.21
N ASN A 217 28.84 -2.04 28.03
CA ASN A 217 28.29 -1.03 27.12
C ASN A 217 28.18 0.34 27.81
N ARG A 218 27.97 1.38 27.01
CA ARG A 218 27.61 2.73 27.48
C ARG A 218 26.10 2.81 27.68
N PHE A 219 25.68 3.56 28.68
CA PHE A 219 24.26 3.72 29.04
C PHE A 219 23.87 5.19 29.08
N ILE A 220 22.73 5.52 28.50
CA ILE A 220 22.20 6.89 28.51
C ILE A 220 21.12 7.00 29.58
N CYS A 221 21.21 8.04 30.41
CA CYS A 221 20.16 8.40 31.34
C CYS A 221 19.00 9.07 30.58
N THR A 222 18.09 8.29 29.99
CA THR A 222 17.08 8.75 29.03
C THR A 222 16.14 9.84 29.59
N VAL A 223 16.07 10.99 28.90
CA VAL A 223 15.25 12.16 29.26
C VAL A 223 13.74 11.84 29.26
N SER A 224 13.26 11.04 28.31
CA SER A 224 11.85 10.64 28.20
C SER A 224 11.32 9.88 29.42
N GLN A 225 12.21 9.38 30.28
CA GLN A 225 11.90 8.69 31.53
C GLN A 225 12.40 9.49 32.75
N GLY A 226 12.45 10.83 32.66
CA GLY A 226 12.90 11.71 33.73
C GLY A 226 14.41 11.72 33.96
N GLY A 227 15.22 11.32 32.98
CA GLY A 227 16.68 11.30 33.03
C GLY A 227 17.33 12.60 32.56
N CYS A 228 18.66 12.71 32.67
CA CYS A 228 19.41 13.92 32.32
C CYS A 228 20.04 13.92 30.92
N GLY A 229 19.88 12.85 30.15
CA GLY A 229 20.43 12.69 28.80
C GLY A 229 21.93 12.38 28.73
N ARG A 230 22.65 12.34 29.86
CA ARG A 230 24.09 12.03 29.88
C ARG A 230 24.35 10.54 29.62
N THR A 231 25.48 10.26 28.99
CA THR A 231 25.99 8.91 28.70
C THR A 231 27.07 8.55 29.71
N TYR A 232 26.99 7.35 30.29
CA TYR A 232 27.93 6.82 31.27
C TYR A 232 28.48 5.47 30.83
N ASN A 233 29.71 5.14 31.24
CA ASN A 233 30.22 3.79 31.06
C ASN A 233 29.62 2.86 32.13
N SER A 234 29.33 1.60 31.78
CA SER A 234 28.80 0.59 32.73
C SER A 234 29.65 0.47 34.00
N TYR A 235 30.98 0.44 33.87
CA TYR A 235 31.88 0.34 35.02
C TYR A 235 31.77 1.52 35.99
N GLU A 236 31.51 2.74 35.49
CA GLU A 236 31.31 3.93 36.32
C GLU A 236 30.00 3.80 37.11
N LEU A 237 28.91 3.39 36.45
CA LEU A 237 27.61 3.20 37.09
C LEU A 237 27.61 2.06 38.12
N LEU A 238 28.28 0.94 37.80
CA LEU A 238 28.38 -0.22 38.69
C LEU A 238 29.21 0.08 39.94
N GLY A 239 30.17 1.02 39.86
CA GLY A 239 30.90 1.54 41.02
C GLY A 239 30.03 2.32 42.01
N HIS A 240 28.88 2.83 41.56
CA HIS A 240 27.90 3.58 42.37
C HIS A 240 26.59 2.80 42.59
N ARG A 241 26.68 1.47 42.73
CA ARG A 241 25.53 0.64 43.12
C ARG A 241 24.98 1.10 44.46
N GLU A 242 23.67 1.26 44.55
CA GLU A 242 23.02 1.44 45.84
C GLU A 242 22.68 0.08 46.42
N ASN A 243 23.04 -0.13 47.69
CA ASN A 243 22.46 -1.20 48.47
C ASN A 243 21.02 -0.80 48.80
N PHE A 244 20.09 -1.11 47.90
CA PHE A 244 18.68 -1.10 48.25
C PHE A 244 18.47 -2.27 49.21
N ASP A 245 18.33 -1.98 50.50
CA ASP A 245 18.09 -2.99 51.53
C ASP A 245 16.86 -3.83 51.15
N ALA A 246 17.00 -5.15 51.27
CA ALA A 246 16.07 -6.18 50.82
C ALA A 246 14.76 -6.28 51.64
N ASN A 247 14.26 -5.17 52.18
CA ASN A 247 13.12 -5.16 53.12
C ASN A 247 11.75 -4.89 52.48
N ASP A 248 11.63 -4.84 51.15
CA ASP A 248 10.37 -4.56 50.44
C ASP A 248 9.79 -5.77 49.66
N ASP A 249 10.12 -7.00 50.07
CA ASP A 249 9.46 -8.21 49.57
C ASP A 249 8.06 -8.37 50.19
N VAL A 250 7.09 -7.69 49.58
CA VAL A 250 5.67 -8.01 49.73
C VAL A 250 5.44 -9.43 49.21
N LYS A 251 5.13 -10.34 50.15
CA LYS A 251 4.74 -11.74 49.92
C LYS A 251 3.80 -11.88 48.72
N LYS A 252 4.31 -12.37 47.59
CA LYS A 252 3.50 -13.03 46.55
C LYS A 252 3.04 -14.37 47.12
N SER A 253 1.84 -14.40 47.67
CA SER A 253 1.13 -15.63 48.00
C SER A 253 0.79 -16.38 46.70
N ASP A 254 1.06 -17.68 46.69
CA ASP A 254 0.64 -18.61 45.64
C ASP A 254 -0.88 -18.54 45.42
N ILE A 255 -1.31 -17.88 44.35
CA ILE A 255 -2.69 -17.96 43.86
C ILE A 255 -2.81 -19.32 43.18
N VAL A 256 -3.39 -20.28 43.90
CA VAL A 256 -3.95 -21.49 43.31
C VAL A 256 -5.06 -21.04 42.37
N VAL A 257 -4.77 -21.05 41.06
CA VAL A 257 -5.75 -20.76 40.01
C VAL A 257 -6.78 -21.87 40.05
N GLU A 258 -7.94 -21.60 40.65
CA GLU A 258 -9.12 -22.45 40.52
C GLU A 258 -9.37 -22.69 39.03
N LYS A 259 -9.55 -23.95 38.63
CA LYS A 259 -9.87 -24.32 37.25
C LYS A 259 -11.06 -23.49 36.81
N THR A 260 -10.82 -22.56 35.89
CA THR A 260 -11.89 -21.80 35.25
C THR A 260 -12.87 -22.80 34.67
N THR A 261 -14.15 -22.53 34.83
CA THR A 261 -15.21 -23.28 34.15
C THR A 261 -14.93 -23.30 32.63
N LYS A 262 -15.54 -24.23 31.91
CA LYS A 262 -15.44 -24.27 30.45
C LYS A 262 -16.44 -23.24 29.89
N PHE A 263 -16.09 -22.49 28.83
CA PHE A 263 -17.07 -21.62 28.16
C PHE A 263 -18.21 -22.50 27.60
N ASP A 264 -19.47 -22.12 27.80
CA ASP A 264 -20.58 -22.89 27.22
C ASP A 264 -20.82 -22.46 25.77
N LEU A 265 -20.03 -23.04 24.86
CA LEU A 265 -20.13 -22.77 23.43
C LEU A 265 -21.52 -23.13 22.88
N LYS A 266 -22.16 -24.18 23.42
CA LYS A 266 -23.46 -24.63 22.92
C LYS A 266 -24.54 -23.64 23.30
N GLU A 267 -24.63 -23.29 24.59
CA GLU A 267 -25.61 -22.33 25.09
C GLU A 267 -25.46 -20.97 24.38
N TRP A 268 -24.22 -20.52 24.18
CA TRP A 268 -23.95 -19.28 23.50
C TRP A 268 -24.44 -19.31 22.05
N LEU A 269 -24.09 -20.36 21.28
CA LEU A 269 -24.53 -20.49 19.88
C LEU A 269 -26.05 -20.55 19.76
N THR A 270 -26.72 -21.33 20.62
CA THR A 270 -28.19 -21.45 20.60
C THR A 270 -28.87 -20.12 20.93
N SER A 271 -28.34 -19.36 21.88
CA SER A 271 -28.98 -18.12 22.35
C SER A 271 -28.69 -16.90 21.47
N ASN A 272 -27.63 -16.93 20.67
CA ASN A 272 -27.16 -15.77 19.93
C ASN A 272 -27.21 -15.92 18.40
N ARG A 273 -27.39 -17.13 17.86
CA ARG A 273 -27.40 -17.35 16.40
C ARG A 273 -28.46 -16.53 15.67
N GLU A 274 -29.68 -16.43 16.23
CA GLU A 274 -30.77 -15.69 15.61
C GLU A 274 -30.55 -14.17 15.60
N ASN A 275 -29.61 -13.67 16.41
CA ASN A 275 -29.31 -12.24 16.53
C ASN A 275 -28.34 -11.71 15.46
N TYR A 276 -27.86 -12.57 14.56
CA TYR A 276 -26.86 -12.22 13.55
C TYR A 276 -27.36 -12.57 12.15
N GLU A 277 -27.25 -11.64 11.21
CA GLU A 277 -27.74 -11.80 9.84
C GLU A 277 -26.74 -12.57 8.97
N SER A 278 -25.48 -12.68 9.41
CA SER A 278 -24.39 -13.30 8.66
C SER A 278 -23.47 -14.18 9.51
N ILE A 279 -22.75 -15.03 8.76
CA ILE A 279 -21.65 -15.89 9.22
C ILE A 279 -20.52 -15.03 9.80
N GLU A 280 -20.20 -13.88 9.23
CA GLU A 280 -19.16 -13.02 9.75
C GLU A 280 -19.53 -12.43 11.12
N GLU A 281 -20.78 -11.98 11.26
CA GLU A 281 -21.30 -11.38 12.49
C GLU A 281 -21.37 -12.37 13.66
N THR A 282 -21.83 -13.60 13.40
CA THR A 282 -21.90 -14.64 14.45
C THR A 282 -20.50 -14.96 15.02
N TYR A 283 -19.44 -14.86 14.21
CA TYR A 283 -18.08 -15.24 14.61
C TYR A 283 -17.42 -14.10 15.37
N VAL A 284 -17.72 -12.86 14.97
CA VAL A 284 -17.36 -11.67 15.72
C VAL A 284 -18.02 -11.69 17.09
N GLY A 285 -19.32 -12.01 17.16
CA GLY A 285 -20.06 -12.19 18.41
C GLY A 285 -19.41 -13.25 19.31
N LEU A 286 -19.15 -14.43 18.76
CA LEU A 286 -18.52 -15.54 19.49
C LEU A 286 -17.15 -15.14 20.03
N LYS A 287 -16.37 -14.43 19.20
CA LYS A 287 -15.04 -13.94 19.58
C LYS A 287 -15.11 -12.97 20.75
N MET A 288 -16.10 -12.08 20.77
CA MET A 288 -16.31 -11.12 21.86
C MET A 288 -16.75 -11.80 23.15
N ALA A 289 -17.63 -12.81 23.05
CA ALA A 289 -18.10 -13.58 24.20
C ALA A 289 -16.96 -14.37 24.85
N ILE A 290 -16.18 -15.10 24.06
CA ILE A 290 -14.99 -15.83 24.55
C ILE A 290 -13.98 -14.86 25.14
N SER A 291 -13.71 -13.74 24.45
CA SER A 291 -12.77 -12.75 24.98
C SER A 291 -13.24 -12.12 26.28
N SER A 292 -14.55 -12.04 26.54
CA SER A 292 -15.10 -11.52 27.80
C SER A 292 -15.04 -12.57 28.90
N TYR A 293 -15.28 -13.84 28.55
CA TYR A 293 -15.12 -14.98 29.44
C TYR A 293 -13.67 -15.12 29.96
N GLU A 294 -12.70 -15.00 29.05
CA GLU A 294 -11.26 -15.11 29.34
C GLU A 294 -10.68 -13.90 30.10
N LYS A 295 -11.44 -12.81 30.35
CA LYS A 295 -10.94 -11.66 31.12
C LYS A 295 -10.54 -12.02 32.55
N ASN A 296 -11.01 -13.16 33.06
CA ASN A 296 -10.68 -13.68 34.38
C ASN A 296 -9.47 -14.64 34.37
N GLY A 297 -8.80 -14.84 33.23
CA GLY A 297 -7.70 -15.79 33.07
C GLY A 297 -6.64 -15.39 32.03
N ALA A 298 -5.82 -16.36 31.63
CA ALA A 298 -4.77 -16.16 30.63
C ALA A 298 -5.38 -16.07 29.23
N LYS A 299 -5.37 -14.88 28.63
CA LYS A 299 -5.96 -14.60 27.31
C LYS A 299 -5.49 -15.56 26.21
N ARG A 300 -6.25 -16.62 25.94
CA ARG A 300 -6.02 -17.51 24.79
C ARG A 300 -6.68 -16.93 23.52
N PRO A 301 -6.07 -17.10 22.33
CA PRO A 301 -6.76 -16.82 21.08
C PRO A 301 -8.01 -17.68 20.93
N VAL A 302 -9.11 -17.11 20.44
CA VAL A 302 -10.39 -17.81 20.27
C VAL A 302 -10.25 -19.12 19.48
N ARG A 303 -9.46 -19.12 18.41
CA ARG A 303 -9.19 -20.34 17.64
C ARG A 303 -8.45 -21.42 18.42
N THR A 304 -7.58 -21.01 19.35
CA THR A 304 -6.89 -21.95 20.24
C THR A 304 -7.88 -22.56 21.22
N MET A 305 -8.77 -21.75 21.81
CA MET A 305 -9.81 -22.25 22.71
C MET A 305 -10.77 -23.21 21.98
N LEU A 306 -11.22 -22.84 20.78
CA LEU A 306 -12.11 -23.68 19.96
C LEU A 306 -11.46 -25.04 19.62
N ASP A 307 -10.15 -25.06 19.33
CA ASP A 307 -9.38 -26.27 19.04
C ASP A 307 -9.18 -27.14 20.29
N GLU A 308 -8.65 -26.54 21.37
CA GLU A 308 -8.31 -27.23 22.61
C GLU A 308 -9.54 -27.77 23.36
N GLU A 309 -10.65 -27.03 23.38
CA GLU A 309 -11.79 -27.36 24.22
C GLU A 309 -12.94 -28.04 23.47
N TYR A 310 -13.03 -27.86 22.15
CA TYR A 310 -14.16 -28.37 21.34
C TYR A 310 -13.70 -29.13 20.10
N GLY A 311 -12.38 -29.29 19.88
CA GLY A 311 -11.85 -30.05 18.73
C GLY A 311 -11.99 -29.33 17.39
N LEU A 312 -12.29 -28.02 17.38
CA LEU A 312 -12.47 -27.23 16.17
C LEU A 312 -11.11 -26.72 15.67
N LYS A 313 -10.54 -27.40 14.68
CA LYS A 313 -9.19 -27.12 14.15
C LYS A 313 -8.96 -25.63 13.87
N ARG A 314 -7.90 -25.06 14.45
CA ARG A 314 -7.53 -23.63 14.31
C ARG A 314 -7.25 -23.11 12.88
N ASN A 315 -7.02 -24.03 11.94
CA ASN A 315 -6.61 -23.71 10.56
C ASN A 315 -7.77 -23.77 9.55
N LEU A 316 -9.02 -23.88 9.99
CA LEU A 316 -10.17 -23.87 9.10
C LEU A 316 -10.42 -22.47 8.49
N SER A 317 -10.91 -22.44 7.24
CA SER A 317 -11.54 -21.24 6.68
C SER A 317 -12.79 -20.90 7.50
N LEU A 318 -13.26 -19.65 7.44
CA LEU A 318 -14.46 -19.24 8.18
C LEU A 318 -15.66 -20.13 7.80
N GLU A 319 -15.92 -20.35 6.52
CA GLU A 319 -17.00 -21.23 6.03
C GLU A 319 -16.92 -22.66 6.61
N LYS A 320 -15.72 -23.25 6.66
CA LYS A 320 -15.55 -24.59 7.22
C LYS A 320 -15.73 -24.60 8.73
N MET A 321 -15.22 -23.58 9.42
CA MET A 321 -15.40 -23.41 10.86
C MET A 321 -16.88 -23.31 11.22
N TYR A 322 -17.68 -22.63 10.40
CA TYR A 322 -19.12 -22.57 10.56
C TYR A 322 -19.82 -23.89 10.37
N LYS A 323 -19.47 -24.62 9.32
CA LYS A 323 -20.03 -25.94 9.10
C LYS A 323 -19.76 -26.88 10.29
N GLU A 324 -18.57 -26.81 10.87
CA GLU A 324 -18.24 -27.57 12.08
C GLU A 324 -19.04 -27.07 13.30
N LEU A 325 -19.26 -25.76 13.46
CA LEU A 325 -20.12 -25.21 14.51
C LEU A 325 -21.60 -25.62 14.33
N GLU A 326 -22.10 -25.69 13.09
CA GLU A 326 -23.45 -26.17 12.79
C GLU A 326 -23.58 -27.67 13.06
N ASN A 327 -22.57 -28.46 12.70
CA ASN A 327 -22.51 -29.87 13.07
C ASN A 327 -22.50 -30.03 14.60
N TYR A 328 -21.72 -29.20 15.30
CA TYR A 328 -21.65 -29.20 16.77
C TYR A 328 -23.00 -28.88 17.43
N ILE A 329 -23.83 -28.04 16.81
CA ILE A 329 -25.22 -27.79 17.25
C ILE A 329 -26.10 -29.02 16.94
N SER A 330 -25.96 -29.58 15.74
CA SER A 330 -26.84 -30.64 15.21
C SER A 330 -26.60 -32.01 15.86
N GLU A 331 -25.39 -32.31 16.31
CA GLU A 331 -25.05 -33.60 16.94
C GLU A 331 -25.68 -33.78 18.33
N VAL A 332 -26.25 -32.73 18.93
CA VAL A 332 -26.74 -32.75 20.31
C VAL A 332 -28.26 -32.74 20.42
N ASP A 333 -29.00 -32.68 19.30
CA ASP A 333 -30.47 -32.74 19.30
C ASP A 333 -30.99 -33.73 18.24
N PRO A 334 -31.20 -35.02 18.58
CA PRO A 334 -31.77 -35.99 17.66
C PRO A 334 -33.31 -35.86 17.61
N ILE A 335 -33.88 -34.66 17.48
CA ILE A 335 -35.33 -34.51 17.28
C ILE A 335 -35.64 -33.37 16.30
N LYS A 336 -36.08 -33.78 15.10
CA LYS A 336 -36.91 -33.07 14.10
C LYS A 336 -36.31 -31.83 13.42
N SER A 337 -35.92 -32.00 12.16
CA SER A 337 -36.57 -31.29 11.04
C SER A 337 -35.98 -31.73 9.70
N LYS A 338 -36.80 -32.39 8.88
CA LYS A 338 -36.58 -32.55 7.44
C LYS A 338 -37.28 -31.39 6.73
N ASN A 339 -36.51 -30.57 6.03
CA ASN A 339 -36.73 -30.12 4.65
C ASN A 339 -36.03 -28.78 4.41
N SER A 340 -35.27 -28.69 3.32
CA SER A 340 -35.09 -27.42 2.61
C SER A 340 -34.85 -27.68 1.11
N PRO A 341 -35.33 -26.80 0.21
CA PRO A 341 -35.38 -27.08 -1.21
C PRO A 341 -34.15 -26.57 -1.97
N ILE A 342 -33.95 -27.20 -3.12
CA ILE A 342 -32.92 -26.97 -4.14
C ILE A 342 -33.08 -25.57 -4.74
N VAL A 343 -32.04 -24.74 -4.64
CA VAL A 343 -31.93 -23.47 -5.37
C VAL A 343 -31.16 -23.70 -6.67
N ASN A 344 -31.82 -23.42 -7.79
CA ASN A 344 -31.25 -23.49 -9.13
C ASN A 344 -30.19 -22.40 -9.34
N LYS A 345 -29.07 -22.83 -9.93
CA LYS A 345 -27.90 -22.01 -10.23
C LYS A 345 -28.14 -21.30 -11.57
N LEU A 346 -28.32 -19.97 -11.54
CA LEU A 346 -28.33 -19.14 -12.73
C LEU A 346 -26.89 -19.00 -13.26
N GLU A 347 -26.70 -19.24 -14.56
CA GLU A 347 -25.42 -19.10 -15.26
C GLU A 347 -24.97 -17.63 -15.31
N LYS A 348 -23.73 -17.37 -14.88
CA LYS A 348 -23.09 -16.05 -14.99
C LYS A 348 -22.54 -15.86 -16.40
N LYS A 349 -23.05 -14.84 -17.10
CA LYS A 349 -22.36 -14.22 -18.25
C LYS A 349 -21.14 -13.44 -17.76
N ASP A 350 -20.12 -13.40 -18.62
CA ASP A 350 -18.80 -12.82 -18.37
C ASP A 350 -18.86 -11.42 -17.73
N GLU A 351 -18.59 -11.37 -16.43
CA GLU A 351 -18.47 -10.12 -15.66
C GLU A 351 -17.17 -9.40 -16.08
N ILE A 352 -17.31 -8.18 -16.60
CA ILE A 352 -16.20 -7.29 -16.91
C ILE A 352 -15.42 -6.98 -15.60
N GLU A 353 -14.15 -7.37 -15.56
CA GLU A 353 -13.29 -7.39 -14.35
C GLU A 353 -12.93 -5.99 -13.77
N VAL A 354 -13.45 -4.91 -14.35
CA VAL A 354 -13.08 -3.50 -14.08
C VAL A 354 -13.37 -3.06 -12.63
N THR A 355 -14.30 -3.70 -11.92
CA THR A 355 -14.79 -3.20 -10.62
C THR A 355 -14.12 -3.82 -9.39
N LYS A 356 -13.23 -4.80 -9.55
CA LYS A 356 -12.50 -5.41 -8.41
C LYS A 356 -11.60 -4.40 -7.69
N ASN A 357 -11.05 -3.43 -8.42
CA ASN A 357 -10.05 -2.50 -7.89
C ASN A 357 -10.65 -1.25 -7.23
N LEU A 358 -11.89 -0.89 -7.59
CA LEU A 358 -12.61 0.22 -6.97
C LEU A 358 -13.19 -0.15 -5.60
N ASN A 359 -13.53 -1.43 -5.40
CA ASN A 359 -14.30 -1.91 -4.25
C ASN A 359 -13.44 -2.54 -3.13
N SER A 360 -12.34 -1.91 -2.72
CA SER A 360 -11.54 -2.39 -1.58
C SER A 360 -12.25 -2.14 -0.23
N SER A 361 -11.88 -2.89 0.81
CA SER A 361 -12.48 -2.76 2.16
C SER A 361 -12.31 -1.36 2.77
N SER A 362 -11.30 -0.61 2.32
CA SER A 362 -10.99 0.78 2.68
C SER A 362 -11.32 1.79 1.56
N GLY A 363 -11.82 1.34 0.41
CA GLY A 363 -11.98 2.14 -0.81
C GLY A 363 -13.40 2.68 -1.06
N ILE A 364 -13.53 3.48 -2.11
CA ILE A 364 -14.77 4.13 -2.54
C ILE A 364 -15.70 3.09 -3.16
N ARG A 365 -16.82 2.80 -2.48
CA ARG A 365 -17.75 1.74 -2.87
C ARG A 365 -18.76 2.24 -3.91
N LEU A 366 -18.31 2.36 -5.15
CA LEU A 366 -19.21 2.61 -6.29
C LEU A 366 -20.13 1.40 -6.55
N PRO A 367 -21.22 1.57 -7.30
CA PRO A 367 -22.03 0.47 -7.82
C PRO A 367 -21.19 -0.59 -8.54
N LYS A 368 -21.71 -1.83 -8.63
CA LYS A 368 -20.95 -2.91 -9.26
C LYS A 368 -20.81 -2.70 -10.76
N ASN A 369 -21.82 -2.10 -11.39
CA ASN A 369 -21.88 -1.88 -12.82
C ASN A 369 -22.12 -0.38 -13.12
N PRO A 370 -21.50 0.19 -14.16
CA PRO A 370 -21.73 1.57 -14.60
C PRO A 370 -23.20 1.94 -14.80
N GLU A 371 -24.01 1.02 -15.35
CA GLU A 371 -25.45 1.20 -15.55
C GLU A 371 -26.19 1.47 -14.23
N GLN A 372 -25.84 0.75 -13.16
CA GLN A 372 -26.43 0.99 -11.83
C GLN A 372 -26.08 2.38 -11.30
N PHE A 373 -24.90 2.90 -11.63
CA PHE A 373 -24.51 4.26 -11.25
C PHE A 373 -25.32 5.31 -12.00
N ILE A 374 -25.55 5.11 -13.30
CA ILE A 374 -26.43 5.98 -14.09
C ILE A 374 -27.86 5.97 -13.52
N GLN A 375 -28.43 4.79 -13.25
CA GLN A 375 -29.78 4.69 -12.67
C GLN A 375 -29.90 5.39 -11.30
N VAL A 376 -28.89 5.26 -10.44
CA VAL A 376 -28.86 5.97 -9.15
C VAL A 376 -28.78 7.49 -9.34
N MET A 377 -28.02 7.95 -10.33
CA MET A 377 -27.91 9.37 -10.67
C MET A 377 -29.21 9.94 -11.26
N GLU A 378 -29.89 9.19 -12.14
CA GLU A 378 -31.21 9.56 -12.68
C GLU A 378 -32.23 9.74 -11.55
N ILE A 379 -32.35 8.73 -10.66
CA ILE A 379 -33.26 8.81 -9.52
C ILE A 379 -32.91 9.98 -8.60
N TYR A 380 -31.63 10.22 -8.37
CA TYR A 380 -31.21 11.38 -7.57
C TYR A 380 -31.69 12.70 -8.20
N LEU A 381 -31.43 12.91 -9.48
CA LEU A 381 -31.79 14.14 -10.19
C LEU A 381 -33.31 14.32 -10.32
N ASP A 382 -34.06 13.23 -10.51
CA ASP A 382 -35.52 13.27 -10.61
C ASP A 382 -36.21 13.62 -9.28
N ASN A 383 -35.52 13.43 -8.14
CA ASN A 383 -36.13 13.60 -6.81
C ASN A 383 -35.50 14.75 -6.00
N VAL A 384 -34.40 15.35 -6.45
CA VAL A 384 -33.64 16.35 -5.67
C VAL A 384 -34.42 17.64 -5.45
N ASP A 385 -35.29 18.01 -6.39
CA ASP A 385 -36.08 19.24 -6.30
C ASP A 385 -37.39 19.02 -5.51
N ASP A 386 -38.00 17.83 -5.64
CA ASP A 386 -39.30 17.49 -5.02
C ASP A 386 -39.20 17.07 -3.54
N LEU A 387 -38.06 16.52 -3.12
CA LEU A 387 -37.88 16.04 -1.75
C LEU A 387 -37.17 17.09 -0.89
N ASP A 388 -37.57 17.21 0.38
CA ASP A 388 -37.02 18.21 1.30
C ASP A 388 -35.85 17.67 2.12
N LYS A 389 -35.73 16.34 2.24
CA LYS A 389 -34.69 15.72 3.05
C LYS A 389 -33.87 14.74 2.23
N PHE A 390 -32.55 14.82 2.37
CA PHE A 390 -31.62 13.86 1.78
C PHE A 390 -31.93 12.41 2.18
N SER A 391 -32.43 12.19 3.40
CA SER A 391 -32.84 10.86 3.89
C SER A 391 -33.97 10.24 3.07
N GLU A 392 -34.86 11.05 2.48
CA GLU A 392 -35.99 10.56 1.67
C GLU A 392 -35.47 10.00 0.34
N ILE A 393 -34.54 10.71 -0.32
CA ILE A 393 -33.88 10.21 -1.54
C ILE A 393 -33.10 8.91 -1.28
N VAL A 394 -32.42 8.83 -0.13
CA VAL A 394 -31.73 7.60 0.30
C VAL A 394 -32.72 6.43 0.43
N SER A 395 -33.91 6.67 1.00
CA SER A 395 -34.97 5.65 1.12
C SER A 395 -35.47 5.21 -0.25
N VAL A 396 -35.78 6.16 -1.15
CA VAL A 396 -36.23 5.85 -2.52
C VAL A 396 -35.23 4.95 -3.25
N ILE A 397 -33.93 5.26 -3.20
CA ILE A 397 -32.91 4.44 -3.86
C ILE A 397 -32.75 3.06 -3.20
N LYS A 398 -32.89 2.98 -1.86
CA LYS A 398 -32.83 1.70 -1.13
C LYS A 398 -34.01 0.79 -1.45
N GLU A 399 -35.20 1.34 -1.62
CA GLU A 399 -36.42 0.59 -1.96
C GLU A 399 -36.40 0.03 -3.38
N ARG A 400 -35.71 0.72 -4.30
CA ARG A 400 -35.55 0.28 -5.69
C ARG A 400 -34.54 -0.87 -5.87
N GLU A 401 -33.76 -1.18 -4.83
CA GLU A 401 -32.76 -2.27 -4.81
C GLU A 401 -31.74 -2.25 -5.96
N ILE A 402 -31.49 -1.08 -6.56
CA ILE A 402 -30.57 -0.93 -7.71
C ILE A 402 -29.13 -1.24 -7.31
N ILE A 403 -28.75 -0.87 -6.09
CA ILE A 403 -27.44 -1.15 -5.48
C ILE A 403 -27.62 -1.62 -4.05
N ALA A 404 -26.60 -2.30 -3.51
CA ALA A 404 -26.60 -2.72 -2.11
C ALA A 404 -26.87 -1.52 -1.18
N LYS A 405 -27.77 -1.68 -0.21
CA LYS A 405 -28.21 -0.62 0.73
C LYS A 405 -27.04 0.11 1.40
N SER A 406 -25.93 -0.60 1.64
CA SER A 406 -24.69 -0.09 2.24
C SER A 406 -23.85 0.81 1.31
N ARG A 407 -24.16 0.87 0.00
CA ARG A 407 -23.45 1.69 -1.00
C ARG A 407 -24.17 2.97 -1.40
N VAL A 408 -25.45 3.12 -1.04
CA VAL A 408 -26.30 4.24 -1.46
C VAL A 408 -25.70 5.58 -1.04
N SER A 409 -25.41 5.77 0.25
CA SER A 409 -24.90 7.05 0.76
C SER A 409 -23.54 7.42 0.19
N THR A 410 -22.64 6.46 0.00
CA THR A 410 -21.32 6.71 -0.62
C THR A 410 -21.46 7.12 -2.08
N THR A 411 -22.34 6.47 -2.83
CA THR A 411 -22.60 6.78 -4.24
C THR A 411 -23.19 8.19 -4.39
N LEU A 412 -24.18 8.53 -3.56
CA LEU A 412 -24.80 9.86 -3.55
C LEU A 412 -23.81 10.96 -3.18
N ASN A 413 -22.89 10.71 -2.25
CA ASN A 413 -21.83 11.68 -1.91
C ASN A 413 -20.95 12.04 -3.13
N VAL A 414 -20.58 11.03 -3.93
CA VAL A 414 -19.77 11.22 -5.13
C VAL A 414 -20.54 12.07 -6.15
N ILE A 415 -21.82 11.76 -6.37
CA ILE A 415 -22.69 12.51 -7.29
C ILE A 415 -22.85 13.97 -6.83
N GLN A 416 -23.14 14.20 -5.54
CA GLN A 416 -23.32 15.54 -5.00
C GLN A 416 -22.06 16.40 -5.14
N ARG A 417 -20.88 15.85 -4.82
CA ARG A 417 -19.60 16.55 -4.99
C ARG A 417 -19.34 16.92 -6.45
N ALA A 418 -19.67 16.02 -7.37
CA ALA A 418 -19.54 16.27 -8.80
C ALA A 418 -20.47 17.39 -9.27
N ILE A 419 -21.70 17.47 -8.76
CA ILE A 419 -22.65 18.53 -9.11
C ILE A 419 -22.17 19.90 -8.60
N ILE A 420 -21.68 19.96 -7.36
CA ILE A 420 -21.25 21.24 -6.76
C ILE A 420 -19.89 21.70 -7.32
N GLY A 421 -19.08 20.77 -7.87
CA GLY A 421 -17.76 21.08 -8.42
C GLY A 421 -16.70 21.35 -7.34
N HIS A 422 -16.88 20.85 -6.11
CA HIS A 422 -15.92 21.05 -5.03
C HIS A 422 -14.71 20.10 -5.13
N ASP A 423 -13.53 20.64 -4.84
CA ASP A 423 -12.34 19.84 -4.57
C ASP A 423 -12.55 18.98 -3.31
N THR A 424 -11.99 17.78 -3.31
CA THR A 424 -12.16 16.76 -2.25
C THR A 424 -11.62 17.17 -0.89
N LYS A 425 -10.93 18.30 -0.80
CA LYS A 425 -10.26 18.79 0.41
C LYS A 425 -11.21 19.40 1.43
N ASP A 426 -12.35 19.93 0.99
CA ASP A 426 -13.33 20.53 1.89
C ASP A 426 -14.40 19.51 2.29
N HIS A 427 -14.44 19.19 3.58
CA HIS A 427 -15.44 18.29 4.15
C HIS A 427 -16.80 18.99 4.28
N ILE A 428 -17.59 18.99 3.21
CA ILE A 428 -19.01 19.37 3.25
C ILE A 428 -19.83 18.16 3.72
N SER A 429 -20.75 18.39 4.68
CA SER A 429 -21.68 17.34 5.13
C SER A 429 -22.66 16.99 4.00
N LEU A 430 -23.14 15.74 3.96
CA LEU A 430 -24.11 15.29 2.94
C LEU A 430 -25.38 16.17 2.91
N GLN A 431 -25.83 16.62 4.08
CA GLN A 431 -27.01 17.48 4.18
C GLN A 431 -26.76 18.87 3.59
N ASN A 432 -25.58 19.46 3.85
CA ASN A 432 -25.24 20.77 3.29
C ASN A 432 -25.04 20.68 1.77
N ALA A 433 -24.39 19.60 1.30
CA ALA A 433 -24.24 19.34 -0.12
C ALA A 433 -25.60 19.19 -0.82
N PHE A 434 -26.56 18.51 -0.17
CA PHE A 434 -27.92 18.38 -0.67
C PHE A 434 -28.63 19.75 -0.81
N THR A 435 -28.59 20.59 0.23
CA THR A 435 -29.16 21.95 0.17
C THR A 435 -28.53 22.76 -0.96
N LEU A 436 -27.20 22.74 -1.08
CA LEU A 436 -26.50 23.42 -2.16
C LEU A 436 -26.97 22.95 -3.53
N VAL A 437 -27.08 21.63 -3.75
CA VAL A 437 -27.55 21.10 -5.03
C VAL A 437 -29.00 21.52 -5.31
N LYS A 438 -29.89 21.53 -4.32
CA LYS A 438 -31.28 21.96 -4.46
C LYS A 438 -31.37 23.42 -4.94
N ASP A 439 -30.48 24.27 -4.46
CA ASP A 439 -30.44 25.70 -4.79
C ASP A 439 -29.88 26.02 -6.20
N PHE A 440 -29.39 25.04 -6.97
CA PHE A 440 -28.99 25.29 -8.37
C PHE A 440 -30.20 25.56 -9.26
N GLU A 441 -30.25 26.76 -9.85
CA GLU A 441 -31.24 27.15 -10.87
C GLU A 441 -31.19 26.24 -12.12
N GLN A 442 -29.98 25.82 -12.50
CA GLN A 442 -29.76 24.89 -13.60
C GLN A 442 -28.78 23.80 -13.16
N LYS A 443 -29.25 22.55 -13.14
CA LYS A 443 -28.37 21.41 -12.84
C LYS A 443 -27.40 21.17 -14.01
N PRO A 444 -26.15 20.72 -13.74
CA PRO A 444 -25.22 20.34 -14.80
C PRO A 444 -25.77 19.21 -15.66
N SER A 445 -25.31 19.11 -16.91
CA SER A 445 -25.65 17.97 -17.78
C SER A 445 -25.15 16.65 -17.19
N TYR A 446 -25.79 15.54 -17.54
CA TYR A 446 -25.35 14.18 -17.17
C TYR A 446 -23.85 13.95 -17.46
N GLU A 447 -23.39 14.40 -18.63
CA GLU A 447 -21.99 14.29 -19.03
C GLU A 447 -21.06 15.07 -18.08
N ASN A 448 -21.45 16.28 -17.69
CA ASN A 448 -20.67 17.08 -16.75
C ASN A 448 -20.66 16.47 -15.34
N ILE A 449 -21.77 15.87 -14.89
CA ILE A 449 -21.80 15.17 -13.59
C ILE A 449 -20.89 13.94 -13.62
N VAL A 450 -20.92 13.16 -14.70
CA VAL A 450 -20.04 11.99 -14.89
C VAL A 450 -18.57 12.40 -14.91
N LEU A 451 -18.22 13.49 -15.62
CA LEU A 451 -16.88 14.08 -15.63
C LEU A 451 -16.45 14.57 -14.25
N GLY A 452 -17.33 15.27 -13.54
CA GLY A 452 -17.06 15.74 -12.17
C GLY A 452 -16.84 14.59 -11.19
N CYS A 453 -17.59 13.48 -11.34
CA CYS A 453 -17.40 12.28 -10.51
C CYS A 453 -16.03 11.66 -10.77
N GLU A 454 -15.64 11.52 -12.03
CA GLU A 454 -14.32 11.02 -12.41
C GLU A 454 -13.21 11.91 -11.83
N GLN A 455 -13.31 13.23 -12.03
CA GLN A 455 -12.31 14.17 -11.55
C GLN A 455 -12.22 14.16 -10.01
N SER A 456 -13.34 14.15 -9.30
CA SER A 456 -13.37 14.08 -7.83
C SER A 456 -12.69 12.81 -7.29
N LEU A 457 -12.88 11.68 -7.97
CA LEU A 457 -12.21 10.44 -7.59
C LEU A 457 -10.73 10.46 -7.95
N LEU A 458 -10.35 11.04 -9.07
CA LEU A 458 -8.95 11.19 -9.48
C LEU A 458 -8.17 12.25 -8.69
N THR A 459 -8.83 13.08 -7.88
CA THR A 459 -8.15 14.03 -6.97
C THR A 459 -8.13 13.57 -5.52
N CYS A 460 -8.79 12.46 -5.18
CA CYS A 460 -8.78 11.93 -3.82
C CYS A 460 -7.41 11.32 -3.44
N ASN A 461 -7.22 11.05 -2.13
CA ASN A 461 -5.98 10.50 -1.57
C ASN A 461 -5.56 9.12 -2.11
N TYR A 462 -6.38 8.47 -2.95
CA TYR A 462 -6.08 7.19 -3.59
C TYR A 462 -5.60 7.34 -5.04
N SER A 463 -5.51 8.57 -5.57
CA SER A 463 -5.15 8.86 -6.96
C SER A 463 -3.70 8.56 -7.31
N ASP A 464 -2.84 8.43 -6.30
CA ASP A 464 -1.45 7.99 -6.43
C ASP A 464 -1.34 6.50 -6.81
N VAL A 465 -2.39 5.72 -6.57
CA VAL A 465 -2.46 4.32 -6.99
C VAL A 465 -2.90 4.24 -8.46
N GLU A 466 -1.96 3.97 -9.35
CA GLU A 466 -2.20 3.85 -10.81
C GLU A 466 -3.36 2.91 -11.16
N GLU A 467 -3.47 1.77 -10.47
CA GLU A 467 -4.55 0.79 -10.67
C GLU A 467 -5.94 1.35 -10.33
N PHE A 468 -6.01 2.20 -9.29
CA PHE A 468 -7.23 2.91 -8.93
C PHE A 468 -7.57 3.95 -10.01
N THR A 469 -6.60 4.75 -10.45
CA THR A 469 -6.75 5.74 -11.52
C THR A 469 -7.23 5.11 -12.84
N VAL A 470 -6.62 3.99 -13.25
CA VAL A 470 -7.04 3.24 -14.45
C VAL A 470 -8.45 2.65 -14.26
N GLY A 471 -8.75 2.10 -13.09
CA GLY A 471 -10.07 1.59 -12.75
C GLY A 471 -11.16 2.66 -12.83
N VAL A 472 -10.91 3.85 -12.25
CA VAL A 472 -11.82 5.00 -12.29
C VAL A 472 -12.06 5.43 -13.73
N ARG A 473 -11.00 5.68 -14.51
CA ARG A 473 -11.13 6.09 -15.92
C ARG A 473 -11.93 5.09 -16.75
N ASN A 474 -11.66 3.79 -16.60
CA ASN A 474 -12.38 2.75 -17.33
C ASN A 474 -13.86 2.68 -16.92
N TYR A 475 -14.16 2.82 -15.62
CA TYR A 475 -15.52 2.83 -15.10
C TYR A 475 -16.33 4.01 -15.68
N PHE A 476 -15.80 5.23 -15.58
CA PHE A 476 -16.51 6.42 -16.04
C PHE A 476 -16.54 6.54 -17.57
N ARG A 477 -15.56 5.99 -18.29
CA ARG A 477 -15.66 5.80 -19.74
C ARG A 477 -16.87 4.96 -20.12
N GLN A 478 -17.16 3.90 -19.38
CA GLN A 478 -18.37 3.09 -19.61
C GLN A 478 -19.63 3.86 -19.22
N CYS A 479 -19.65 4.59 -18.10
CA CYS A 479 -20.78 5.45 -17.73
C CYS A 479 -21.19 6.39 -18.87
N ARG A 480 -20.21 7.04 -19.54
CA ARG A 480 -20.47 7.93 -20.68
C ARG A 480 -21.15 7.24 -21.88
N LEU A 481 -20.89 5.95 -22.09
CA LEU A 481 -21.55 5.16 -23.14
C LEU A 481 -23.02 4.87 -22.84
N PHE A 482 -23.40 4.89 -21.55
CA PHE A 482 -24.77 4.65 -21.09
C PHE A 482 -25.60 5.92 -20.94
N VAL A 483 -25.00 7.11 -21.07
CA VAL A 483 -25.77 8.36 -21.05
C VAL A 483 -26.68 8.39 -22.28
N PRO A 484 -28.02 8.43 -22.12
CA PRO A 484 -28.96 8.31 -23.23
C PRO A 484 -28.71 9.32 -24.34
N SER A 485 -28.51 8.84 -25.57
CA SER A 485 -28.28 9.67 -26.75
C SER A 485 -29.48 10.54 -27.15
N SER A 486 -30.68 10.29 -26.58
CA SER A 486 -31.90 11.07 -26.80
C SER A 486 -31.80 12.53 -26.33
N ILE A 487 -30.79 12.88 -25.53
CA ILE A 487 -30.49 14.26 -25.10
C ILE A 487 -29.43 14.91 -26.02
N SER A 488 -28.61 14.12 -26.73
CA SER A 488 -27.59 14.60 -27.68
C SER A 488 -28.22 15.19 -28.96
N SER A 489 -29.42 14.77 -29.34
CA SER A 489 -30.11 15.22 -30.56
C SER A 489 -30.50 16.70 -30.53
N ARG A 490 -30.91 17.24 -29.36
CA ARG A 490 -31.28 18.66 -29.20
C ARG A 490 -30.08 19.60 -29.18
N LEU A 491 -28.91 19.12 -28.73
CA LEU A 491 -27.67 19.89 -28.75
C LEU A 491 -27.02 19.96 -30.15
N LYS A 492 -27.23 18.94 -31.00
CA LYS A 492 -26.73 18.99 -32.39
C LYS A 492 -27.38 20.08 -33.23
N GLU A 493 -28.65 20.41 -33.02
CA GLU A 493 -29.33 21.48 -33.78
C GLU A 493 -29.02 22.90 -33.25
N VAL A 494 -28.76 23.05 -31.94
CA VAL A 494 -28.43 24.36 -31.33
C VAL A 494 -26.96 24.74 -31.54
N ILE A 495 -26.06 23.77 -31.61
CA ILE A 495 -24.62 24.01 -31.82
C ILE A 495 -24.30 24.30 -33.31
N ILE A 496 -25.05 23.73 -34.26
CA ILE A 496 -24.80 23.98 -35.70
C ILE A 496 -25.32 25.36 -36.13
N SER A 497 -26.32 25.92 -35.44
CA SER A 497 -26.97 27.19 -35.81
C SER A 497 -26.34 28.45 -35.20
N ASN A 498 -25.44 28.34 -34.21
CA ASN A 498 -24.94 29.50 -33.44
C ASN A 498 -23.41 29.64 -33.35
N ILE A 499 -22.62 29.00 -34.19
CA ILE A 499 -21.15 29.21 -34.21
C ILE A 499 -20.79 30.24 -35.29
N PRO A 500 -20.21 31.41 -34.93
CA PRO A 500 -19.69 32.38 -35.89
C PRO A 500 -18.61 31.77 -36.77
N THR A 501 -18.58 32.13 -38.05
CA THR A 501 -17.72 31.55 -39.09
C THR A 501 -16.21 31.69 -38.87
N ASP A 502 -15.76 32.42 -37.85
CA ASP A 502 -14.39 32.94 -37.77
C ASP A 502 -13.51 32.28 -36.69
N CYS A 503 -13.87 31.10 -36.18
CA CYS A 503 -13.04 30.37 -35.20
C CYS A 503 -12.67 28.96 -35.68
N SER A 504 -11.63 28.87 -36.52
CA SER A 504 -11.06 27.61 -37.00
C SER A 504 -10.35 26.78 -35.91
N GLN A 505 -9.89 27.41 -34.82
CA GLN A 505 -9.16 26.74 -33.73
C GLN A 505 -10.06 25.83 -32.86
N ILE A 506 -11.34 26.17 -32.68
CA ILE A 506 -12.27 25.39 -31.84
C ILE A 506 -12.61 24.04 -32.49
N ARG A 507 -12.59 23.96 -33.83
CA ARG A 507 -12.92 22.73 -34.57
C ARG A 507 -11.94 21.57 -34.33
N ILE A 508 -10.68 21.86 -34.00
CA ILE A 508 -9.62 20.85 -33.97
C ILE A 508 -9.49 20.20 -32.59
N SER A 509 -9.56 20.98 -31.52
CA SER A 509 -9.47 20.45 -30.15
C SER A 509 -10.65 19.54 -29.79
N ALA A 510 -11.84 19.82 -30.32
CA ALA A 510 -13.01 18.97 -30.12
C ALA A 510 -12.94 17.63 -30.89
N ALA A 511 -12.20 17.58 -32.01
CA ALA A 511 -12.09 16.38 -32.84
C ALA A 511 -10.94 15.45 -32.41
N LEU A 512 -9.88 15.98 -31.78
CA LEU A 512 -8.62 15.24 -31.59
C LEU A 512 -8.23 14.92 -30.14
N GLY A 513 -9.07 15.21 -29.14
CA GLY A 513 -8.92 14.71 -27.76
C GLY A 513 -7.49 14.73 -27.20
N SER A 514 -7.04 15.90 -26.71
CA SER A 514 -5.80 16.13 -25.95
C SER A 514 -4.64 15.16 -26.24
N VAL A 515 -3.90 15.40 -27.32
CA VAL A 515 -2.57 14.82 -27.54
C VAL A 515 -1.55 15.97 -27.51
N SER A 516 -0.41 15.70 -26.86
CA SER A 516 0.67 16.58 -26.40
C SER A 516 1.12 17.74 -27.30
N ASP A 517 1.79 18.71 -26.66
CA ASP A 517 2.28 20.01 -27.17
C ASP A 517 3.27 19.97 -28.37
N HIS A 518 3.44 18.83 -29.04
CA HIS A 518 4.31 18.68 -30.20
C HIS A 518 3.57 18.05 -31.41
N PRO A 519 3.27 18.84 -32.46
CA PRO A 519 2.55 18.37 -33.66
C PRO A 519 3.25 17.24 -34.43
N GLY A 520 4.55 17.00 -34.18
CA GLY A 520 5.35 15.99 -34.87
C GLY A 520 4.96 14.55 -34.55
N ASP A 521 4.46 14.28 -33.35
CA ASP A 521 4.22 12.90 -32.88
C ASP A 521 2.96 12.27 -33.50
N PHE A 522 2.01 13.11 -33.92
CA PHE A 522 0.78 12.68 -34.59
C PHE A 522 1.07 12.00 -35.94
N PHE A 523 2.09 12.46 -36.67
CA PHE A 523 2.39 11.94 -38.01
C PHE A 523 3.19 10.63 -38.00
N GLN A 524 3.81 10.24 -36.88
CA GLN A 524 4.56 8.99 -36.78
C GLN A 524 3.67 7.75 -36.65
N HIS A 525 2.40 7.91 -36.24
CA HIS A 525 1.52 6.79 -35.88
C HIS A 525 0.43 6.49 -36.93
N ALA A 526 0.28 7.31 -37.98
CA ALA A 526 -0.68 7.07 -39.03
C ALA A 526 -0.13 6.07 -40.08
N LYS A 527 -0.77 4.91 -40.21
CA LYS A 527 -0.36 3.86 -41.17
C LYS A 527 -0.60 4.23 -42.63
N SER A 528 -1.53 5.15 -42.93
CA SER A 528 -1.69 5.70 -44.27
C SER A 528 -2.35 7.09 -44.27
N TRP A 529 -2.06 7.88 -45.31
CA TRP A 529 -2.62 9.24 -45.46
C TRP A 529 -4.12 9.28 -45.76
N ARG A 530 -4.68 8.16 -46.22
CA ARG A 530 -6.12 8.02 -46.42
C ARG A 530 -6.86 8.07 -45.08
N ASP A 531 -6.22 7.59 -44.02
CA ASP A 531 -6.76 7.55 -42.67
C ASP A 531 -6.80 8.96 -42.05
N VAL A 532 -5.77 9.77 -42.28
CA VAL A 532 -5.70 11.17 -41.81
C VAL A 532 -6.76 12.06 -42.48
N LYS A 533 -6.96 11.92 -43.80
CA LYS A 533 -8.02 12.67 -44.52
C LYS A 533 -9.43 12.28 -44.06
N GLY A 534 -9.66 11.01 -43.75
CA GLY A 534 -10.92 10.51 -43.22
C GLY A 534 -11.22 11.04 -41.81
N LEU A 535 -10.20 11.06 -40.94
CA LEU A 535 -10.29 11.56 -39.56
C LEU A 535 -10.62 13.06 -39.50
N LEU A 536 -10.13 13.86 -40.46
CA LEU A 536 -10.31 15.31 -40.48
C LEU A 536 -11.48 15.80 -41.35
N GLY A 537 -12.25 14.89 -41.95
CA GLY A 537 -13.47 15.22 -42.70
C GLY A 537 -13.27 15.98 -44.02
N PHE A 538 -12.06 16.01 -44.58
CA PHE A 538 -11.79 16.70 -45.84
C PHE A 538 -12.22 15.86 -47.05
N SER A 539 -12.73 16.52 -48.10
CA SER A 539 -13.07 15.85 -49.36
C SER A 539 -11.81 15.25 -50.00
N LYS A 540 -11.96 14.10 -50.68
CA LYS A 540 -10.83 13.36 -51.28
C LYS A 540 -9.99 14.22 -52.25
N ASN A 541 -10.55 15.29 -52.81
CA ASN A 541 -9.99 16.04 -53.93
C ASN A 541 -9.26 17.33 -53.54
N LYS A 542 -9.22 17.74 -52.26
CA LYS A 542 -8.46 18.94 -51.89
C LYS A 542 -6.94 18.68 -51.89
N PRO A 543 -6.13 19.55 -52.54
CA PRO A 543 -4.68 19.47 -52.49
C PRO A 543 -4.15 19.66 -51.06
N PHE A 544 -3.13 18.88 -50.70
CA PHE A 544 -2.57 18.84 -49.34
C PHE A 544 -2.06 20.19 -48.83
N HIS A 545 -1.43 20.99 -49.69
CA HIS A 545 -0.87 22.28 -49.33
C HIS A 545 -1.95 23.31 -48.95
N GLU A 546 -3.13 23.25 -49.56
CA GLU A 546 -4.26 24.10 -49.18
C GLU A 546 -4.80 23.76 -47.79
N ILE A 547 -4.76 22.48 -47.40
CA ILE A 547 -5.21 22.02 -46.07
C ILE A 547 -4.25 22.53 -45.00
N ILE A 548 -2.94 22.47 -45.22
CA ILE A 548 -1.95 22.99 -44.27
C ILE A 548 -2.04 24.51 -44.13
N LEU A 549 -2.20 25.25 -45.23
CA LEU A 549 -2.39 26.70 -45.18
C LEU A 549 -3.70 27.10 -44.49
N GLN A 550 -4.77 26.31 -44.60
CA GLN A 550 -6.01 26.56 -43.85
C GLN A 550 -5.86 26.32 -42.35
N LEU A 551 -5.06 25.34 -41.94
CA LEU A 551 -4.91 24.97 -40.54
C LEU A 551 -3.86 25.85 -39.81
N TRP A 552 -2.81 26.30 -40.50
CA TRP A 552 -1.71 27.08 -39.89
C TRP A 552 -1.20 28.23 -40.78
N PRO A 553 -2.06 29.20 -41.16
CA PRO A 553 -1.72 30.24 -42.14
C PRO A 553 -0.58 31.19 -41.73
N LYS A 554 -0.24 31.27 -40.44
CA LYS A 554 0.79 32.19 -39.93
C LYS A 554 2.13 31.52 -39.64
N THR A 555 2.16 30.20 -39.54
CA THR A 555 3.34 29.46 -39.04
C THR A 555 4.24 28.97 -40.15
N PHE A 556 3.70 28.73 -41.35
CA PHE A 556 4.48 28.18 -42.46
C PHE A 556 4.32 29.00 -43.73
N THR A 557 5.43 29.16 -44.47
CA THR A 557 5.42 29.61 -45.86
C THR A 557 5.69 28.42 -46.79
N ILE A 558 5.00 28.42 -47.93
CA ILE A 558 5.15 27.39 -48.95
C ILE A 558 5.99 27.92 -50.09
N GLU A 559 7.12 27.26 -50.36
CA GLU A 559 7.88 27.44 -51.58
C GLU A 559 7.65 26.25 -52.51
N LEU A 560 7.17 26.55 -53.72
CA LEU A 560 7.12 25.59 -54.82
C LEU A 560 8.49 25.56 -55.48
N VAL A 561 9.20 24.45 -55.31
CA VAL A 561 10.48 24.22 -56.00
C VAL A 561 10.14 23.81 -57.42
N LYS A 562 10.42 24.69 -58.39
CA LYS A 562 9.87 24.59 -59.75
C LYS A 562 10.26 23.33 -60.54
N ASP A 563 11.30 22.61 -60.12
CA ASP A 563 11.86 21.49 -60.90
C ASP A 563 11.78 20.13 -60.20
N ALA A 564 11.15 20.06 -59.03
CA ALA A 564 10.92 18.81 -58.34
C ALA A 564 9.49 18.85 -57.81
N HIS A 565 8.71 17.79 -58.00
CA HIS A 565 7.29 17.71 -57.57
C HIS A 565 7.13 17.68 -56.03
N PHE A 566 7.90 18.48 -55.31
CA PHE A 566 7.95 18.61 -53.87
C PHE A 566 7.54 20.02 -53.46
N ILE A 567 6.83 20.08 -52.35
CA ILE A 567 6.41 21.32 -51.69
C ILE A 567 7.28 21.47 -50.46
N SER A 568 8.06 22.55 -50.38
CA SER A 568 8.87 22.85 -49.19
C SER A 568 8.06 23.70 -48.22
N LEU A 569 7.87 23.21 -47.00
CA LEU A 569 7.26 23.94 -45.89
C LEU A 569 8.35 24.51 -44.99
N LYS A 570 8.50 25.85 -44.99
CA LYS A 570 9.41 26.54 -44.07
C LYS A 570 8.62 27.04 -42.88
N ASN A 571 9.08 26.69 -41.67
CA ASN A 571 8.57 27.29 -40.45
C ASN A 571 9.07 28.74 -40.39
N ASN A 572 8.17 29.68 -40.08
CA ASN A 572 8.49 31.11 -40.00
C ASN A 572 9.08 31.51 -38.63
N ALA A 573 9.25 30.56 -37.70
CA ALA A 573 9.82 30.77 -36.36
C ALA A 573 11.34 30.55 -36.30
#